data_AF-A0A539DT47-F1
#
_entry.id   AF-A0A539DT47-F1
#
_cell.length_a   1.000
_cell.length_b   1.000
_cell.length_c   1.000
_cell.angle_alpha   90.00
_cell.angle_beta   90.00
_cell.angle_gamma   90.00
#
_symmetry.space_group_name_H-M   'P 1'
#
loop_
_entity.id
_entity.type
_entity.pdbx_description
1 polymer ?
#
loop_
_entity_poly.entity_id
_entity_poly.type
_entity_poly.pdbx_seq_one_letter_code
_entity_poly.pdbx_strand_id
1 'polypeptide(L)' 'EEIVIARAGKPVARLVALETLTRQPRKLGLGKKQFTFPDNFDSLNAREIVEMFEQVK' A
#
# COMPACT_ATOMS: atom_id res chain seq x y z
N GLU A 1 13.40 14.86 20.89
CA GLU A 1 14.44 14.09 21.59
C GLU A 1 15.45 13.64 20.55
N GLU A 2 16.75 13.78 20.82
CA GLU A 2 17.82 13.39 19.91
C GLU A 2 18.62 12.24 20.54
N ILE A 3 18.73 11.12 19.84
CA ILE A 3 19.50 9.96 20.32
C ILE A 3 20.79 9.86 19.50
N VAL A 4 21.93 9.92 20.17
CA VAL A 4 23.25 9.77 19.54
C VAL A 4 23.68 8.31 19.59
N ILE A 5 23.92 7.73 18.41
CA ILE A 5 24.45 6.36 18.27
C ILE A 5 25.97 6.46 18.20
N ALA A 6 26.67 5.79 19.12
CA ALA A 6 28.13 5.80 19.19
C ALA A 6 28.72 4.39 19.02
N ARG A 7 29.89 4.31 18.36
CA ARG A 7 30.71 3.09 18.28
C ARG A 7 32.00 3.33 19.06
N ALA A 8 32.22 2.55 20.12
CA ALA A 8 33.37 2.68 21.02
C ALA A 8 33.55 4.11 21.56
N GLY A 9 32.45 4.73 22.03
CA GLY A 9 32.44 6.09 22.58
C GLY A 9 32.54 7.20 21.53
N LYS A 10 32.71 6.88 20.25
CA LYS A 10 32.73 7.86 19.15
C LYS A 10 31.34 7.96 18.50
N PRO A 11 30.73 9.15 18.42
CA PRO A 11 29.44 9.32 17.76
C PRO A 11 29.56 9.00 16.26
N VAL A 12 28.66 8.18 15.74
CA VAL A 12 28.67 7.75 14.32
C VAL A 12 27.36 8.07 13.60
N ALA A 13 26.25 8.25 14.32
CA ALA A 13 24.97 8.65 13.76
C ALA A 13 24.10 9.36 14.80
N ARG A 14 23.08 10.07 14.33
CA ARG A 14 22.07 10.72 15.17
C ARG A 14 20.69 10.33 14.68
N LEU A 15 19.88 9.78 15.58
CA LEU A 15 18.47 9.52 15.34
C LEU A 15 17.70 10.78 15.69
N VAL A 16 17.00 11.29 14.69
CA VAL A 16 16.11 12.45 14.80
C VAL A 16 14.71 12.03 14.36
N ALA A 17 13.69 12.76 14.82
CA ALA A 17 12.34 12.55 14.33
C ALA A 17 12.29 12.81 12.81
N LEU A 18 11.58 11.94 12.09
CA LEU A 18 11.28 12.19 10.68
C LEU A 18 10.32 13.38 10.59
N GLU A 19 10.55 14.25 9.62
CA GLU A 19 9.59 15.32 9.33
C GLU A 19 8.24 14.70 8.95
N THR A 20 7.20 15.05 9.72
CA THR A 20 5.84 14.63 9.41
C THR A 20 5.36 15.42 8.20
N LEU A 21 5.65 14.88 7.01
CA LEU A 21 4.96 15.35 5.80
C LEU A 21 3.47 15.08 6.01
N THR A 22 2.65 16.14 5.94
CA THR A 22 1.20 15.99 6.00
C THR A 22 0.79 15.02 4.90
N ARG A 23 0.28 13.85 5.30
CA ARG A 23 -0.14 12.82 4.36
C ARG A 23 -1.35 13.36 3.60
N GLN A 24 -1.10 13.84 2.38
CA GLN A 24 -2.15 14.32 1.52
C GLN A 24 -3.14 13.17 1.27
N PRO A 25 -4.46 13.41 1.39
CA PRO A 25 -5.46 12.42 1.03
C PRO A 25 -5.24 11.95 -0.41
N ARG A 26 -5.28 10.64 -0.64
CA ARG A 26 -5.16 10.12 -2.01
C ARG A 26 -6.40 10.52 -2.80
N LYS A 27 -6.19 11.15 -3.95
CA LYS A 27 -7.28 11.43 -4.90
C LYS A 27 -7.75 10.12 -5.52
N LEU A 28 -8.97 9.72 -5.20
CA LEU A 28 -9.60 8.53 -5.79
C LEU A 28 -10.15 8.84 -7.19
N GLY A 29 -10.38 7.79 -7.99
CA GLY A 29 -11.07 7.92 -9.27
C GLY A 29 -10.27 8.63 -10.37
N LEU A 30 -8.94 8.56 -10.33
CA LEU A 30 -8.07 9.14 -11.36
C LEU A 30 -8.40 8.64 -12.78
N GLY A 31 -8.93 7.42 -12.91
CA GLY A 31 -9.37 6.79 -14.16
C GLY A 31 -10.88 6.81 -14.40
N LYS A 32 -11.66 7.59 -13.66
CA LYS A 32 -13.13 7.61 -13.81
C LYS A 32 -13.51 8.01 -15.24
N LYS A 33 -14.35 7.20 -15.90
CA LYS A 33 -14.79 7.33 -17.31
C LYS A 33 -13.69 7.15 -18.37
N GLN A 34 -12.48 6.74 -17.99
CA GLN A 34 -11.43 6.39 -18.96
C GLN A 34 -11.56 4.95 -19.48
N PHE A 35 -12.39 4.14 -18.81
CA PHE A 35 -12.62 2.74 -19.12
C PHE A 35 -14.11 2.47 -19.19
N THR A 36 -14.49 1.60 -20.12
CA THR A 36 -15.84 1.05 -20.22
C THR A 36 -15.77 -0.39 -19.72
N PHE A 37 -16.56 -0.70 -18.70
CA PHE A 37 -16.71 -2.05 -18.19
C PHE A 37 -18.05 -2.61 -18.63
N PRO A 38 -18.16 -3.94 -18.85
CA PRO A 38 -19.45 -4.61 -18.98
C PRO A 38 -20.28 -4.42 -17.71
N ASP A 39 -21.61 -4.38 -17.86
CA ASP A 39 -22.54 -4.21 -16.73
C ASP A 39 -22.40 -5.32 -15.68
N ASN A 40 -21.94 -6.51 -16.09
CA ASN A 40 -21.74 -7.68 -15.24
C ASN A 40 -20.28 -7.86 -14.78
N PHE A 41 -19.44 -6.83 -14.82
CA PHE A 41 -18.02 -6.93 -14.49
C PHE A 41 -17.75 -7.59 -13.12
N ASP A 42 -18.53 -7.24 -12.10
CA ASP A 42 -18.39 -7.75 -10.73
C ASP A 42 -18.61 -9.27 -10.61
N SER A 43 -19.27 -9.90 -11.60
CA SER A 43 -19.54 -11.34 -11.62
C SER A 43 -18.86 -12.09 -12.77
N LEU A 44 -18.01 -11.41 -13.55
CA LEU A 44 -17.27 -12.06 -14.63
C LEU A 44 -16.36 -13.16 -14.07
N ASN A 45 -16.43 -14.35 -14.69
CA ASN A 45 -15.63 -15.53 -14.35
C ASN A 45 -15.74 -15.98 -12.88
N ALA A 46 -16.85 -15.66 -12.20
CA ALA A 46 -17.03 -15.97 -10.78
C ALA A 46 -16.84 -17.46 -10.48
N ARG A 47 -17.32 -18.34 -11.37
CA ARG A 47 -17.21 -19.79 -11.21
C ARG A 47 -15.77 -20.27 -11.27
N GLU A 48 -15.02 -19.84 -12.28
CA GLU A 48 -13.63 -20.22 -12.48
C GLU A 48 -12.76 -19.74 -11.31
N ILE A 49 -13.00 -18.51 -10.84
CA ILE A 49 -12.34 -17.95 -9.66
C ILE A 49 -12.63 -18.82 -8.43
N VAL A 50 -13.88 -19.17 -8.17
CA VAL A 50 -14.26 -20.05 -7.04
C VAL A 50 -13.53 -21.38 -7.12
N GLU A 51 -13.51 -22.02 -8.29
CA GLU A 51 -12.81 -23.28 -8.49
C GLU A 51 -11.31 -23.15 -8.16
N MET A 52 -10.65 -22.03 -8.44
CA MET A 52 -9.23 -21.82 -8.09
C MET A 52 -8.96 -21.81 -6.57
N PHE A 53 -9.92 -21.35 -5.75
CA PHE A 53 -9.72 -21.19 -4.30
C PHE A 53 -10.32 -22.32 -3.47
N GLU A 54 -11.37 -22.98 -3.96
CA GLU A 54 -12.09 -24.04 -3.22
C GLU A 54 -11.62 -25.46 -3.56
N GLN A 55 -10.61 -25.63 -4.41
CA GLN A 55 -10.02 -26.93 -4.77
C GLN A 55 -9.19 -27.61 -3.65
N VAL A 56 -9.10 -27.04 -2.45
CA VAL A 56 -8.39 -27.67 -1.33
C VAL A 56 -9.33 -28.64 -0.61
N LYS A 57 -9.26 -29.91 -1.01
CA LYS A 57 -9.67 -31.07 -0.20
C LYS A 57 -8.51 -32.05 -0.07
#